data_AF-A0A6A5HQT0-F1
#
_entry.id   AF-A0A6A5HQT0-F1
#
_cell.length_a   1.000
_cell.length_b   1.000
_cell.length_c   1.000
_cell.angle_alpha   90.00
_cell.angle_beta   90.00
_cell.angle_gamma   90.00
#
_symmetry.space_group_name_H-M   'P 1'
#
loop_
_entity.id
_entity.type
_entity.pdbx_description
1 polymer ?
#
loop_
_entity_poly.entity_id
_entity_poly.type
_entity_poly.pdbx_seq_one_letter_code
_entity_poly.pdbx_strand_id
1 'polypeptide(L)'
;MSNDENTARSHLEAIDTHVVEGIMSPVADSYNNKPTLIKSKYRIEMVRAATKTSDWIRADDWECTRPTWTRTIDVLKYHRERIQKKFGSDVGLMLVAGGDFVDTFPRILPDGSNLWNPSDILKIIVDFGLIVLTRDGSTPLNTLDSMPGFSEISGKIQFISDEVCPSAVSSTRLRAAISAKKSIKYATTDEVIEYIQENSLYQK
;
A
#
# COMPACT_ATOMS: atom_id res chain seq x y z
N MET A 1 1.01 -9.19 -10.24
CA MET A 1 1.67 -8.00 -9.69
C MET A 1 1.02 -6.78 -10.33
N SER A 2 0.62 -5.78 -9.54
CA SER A 2 0.12 -4.52 -10.11
C SER A 2 1.25 -3.78 -10.82
N ASN A 3 0.93 -3.02 -11.86
CA ASN A 3 1.91 -2.18 -12.55
C ASN A 3 2.43 -1.05 -11.65
N ASP A 4 1.56 -0.58 -10.75
CA ASP A 4 1.77 0.46 -9.74
C ASP A 4 3.16 0.44 -9.06
N GLU A 5 3.61 -0.71 -8.55
CA GLU A 5 4.90 -0.79 -7.84
C GLU A 5 6.11 -0.71 -8.79
N ASN A 6 6.00 -1.27 -10.00
CA ASN A 6 7.03 -1.15 -11.01
C ASN A 6 7.12 0.28 -11.53
N THR A 7 5.99 0.98 -11.64
CA THR A 7 5.93 2.41 -11.99
C THR A 7 6.63 3.24 -10.92
N ALA A 8 6.38 2.96 -9.64
CA ALA A 8 7.09 3.61 -8.53
C ALA A 8 8.60 3.38 -8.58
N ARG A 9 9.04 2.13 -8.82
CA ARG A 9 10.45 1.80 -8.97
C ARG A 9 11.10 2.54 -10.14
N SER A 10 10.47 2.51 -11.31
CA SER A 10 11.00 3.15 -12.53
C SER A 10 11.13 4.66 -12.36
N HIS A 11 10.17 5.30 -11.69
CA HIS A 11 10.24 6.73 -11.37
C HIS A 11 11.43 7.06 -10.46
N LEU A 12 11.64 6.27 -9.40
CA LEU A 12 12.77 6.46 -8.48
C LEU A 12 14.11 6.27 -9.20
N GLU A 13 14.23 5.22 -10.02
CA GLU A 13 15.45 4.96 -10.79
C GLU A 13 15.73 6.08 -11.81
N ALA A 14 14.70 6.73 -12.36
CA ALA A 14 14.85 7.88 -13.25
C ALA A 14 15.36 9.15 -12.55
N ILE A 15 15.18 9.26 -11.22
CA ILE A 15 15.68 10.37 -10.39
C ILE A 15 16.93 9.96 -9.58
N ASP A 16 17.75 9.07 -10.14
CA ASP A 16 19.03 8.63 -9.58
C ASP A 16 18.90 7.96 -8.20
N THR A 17 17.76 7.32 -7.93
CA THR A 17 17.53 6.54 -6.71
C THR A 17 17.51 5.06 -7.03
N HIS A 18 18.49 4.31 -6.52
CA HIS A 18 18.54 2.86 -6.71
C HIS A 18 17.57 2.13 -5.75
N VAL A 19 16.58 1.45 -6.32
CA VAL A 19 15.59 0.68 -5.55
C VAL A 19 16.07 -0.76 -5.35
N VAL A 20 16.29 -1.12 -4.08
CA VAL A 20 16.86 -2.44 -3.72
C VAL A 20 15.82 -3.49 -3.33
N GLU A 21 14.67 -3.08 -2.80
CA GLU A 21 13.63 -4.00 -2.32
C GLU A 21 12.26 -3.29 -2.24
N GLY A 22 11.19 -4.03 -2.56
CA GLY A 22 9.80 -3.64 -2.32
C GLY A 22 9.17 -4.56 -1.28
N ILE A 23 8.36 -4.00 -0.38
CA ILE A 23 7.73 -4.77 0.72
C ILE A 23 6.21 -4.61 0.66
N MET A 24 5.52 -5.73 0.50
CA MET A 24 4.07 -5.83 0.63
C MET A 24 3.71 -6.25 2.05
N SER A 25 3.12 -5.35 2.83
CA SER A 25 2.71 -5.59 4.22
C SER A 25 1.18 -5.60 4.34
N PRO A 26 0.52 -6.77 4.45
CA PRO A 26 -0.91 -6.84 4.68
C PRO A 26 -1.26 -6.39 6.11
N VAL A 27 -2.39 -5.68 6.26
CA VAL A 27 -2.87 -5.24 7.58
C VAL A 27 -3.24 -6.40 8.52
N ALA A 28 -3.17 -6.22 9.84
CA ALA A 28 -3.67 -7.17 10.83
C ALA A 28 -5.21 -7.37 10.77
N ASP A 29 -5.69 -8.53 11.24
CA ASP A 29 -7.14 -8.84 11.29
C ASP A 29 -7.89 -8.00 12.32
N SER A 30 -7.19 -7.45 13.31
CA SER A 30 -7.73 -6.49 14.27
C SER A 30 -8.10 -5.14 13.65
N TYR A 31 -7.84 -4.94 12.35
CA TYR A 31 -8.36 -3.80 11.60
C TYR A 31 -9.86 -4.00 11.32
N ASN A 32 -10.68 -3.71 12.33
CA ASN A 32 -12.11 -4.01 12.36
C ASN A 32 -12.98 -3.07 11.50
N ASN A 33 -12.38 -2.18 10.71
CA ASN A 33 -13.10 -1.14 9.96
C ASN A 33 -13.62 -1.60 8.59
N LYS A 34 -13.44 -2.88 8.21
CA LYS A 34 -13.85 -3.41 6.90
C LYS A 34 -14.55 -4.77 7.04
N PRO A 35 -15.89 -4.83 6.93
CA PRO A 35 -16.67 -6.09 7.03
C PRO A 35 -16.29 -7.15 5.99
N THR A 36 -15.73 -6.71 4.85
CA THR A 36 -15.32 -7.59 3.74
C THR A 36 -13.86 -8.05 3.83
N LEU A 37 -13.15 -7.68 4.91
CA LEU A 37 -11.76 -8.09 5.12
C LEU A 37 -11.72 -9.55 5.56
N ILE A 38 -11.16 -10.41 4.71
CA ILE A 38 -10.92 -11.81 5.07
C ILE A 38 -9.67 -11.93 5.97
N LYS A 39 -9.55 -13.08 6.64
CA LYS A 39 -8.45 -13.38 7.57
C LYS A 39 -7.06 -13.15 6.96
N SER A 40 -6.13 -12.65 7.77
CA SER A 40 -4.78 -12.25 7.37
C SER A 40 -4.01 -13.42 6.79
N LYS A 41 -4.21 -14.62 7.35
CA LYS A 41 -3.64 -15.88 6.85
C LYS A 41 -3.94 -16.16 5.37
N TYR A 42 -5.09 -15.70 4.84
CA TYR A 42 -5.39 -15.86 3.41
C TYR A 42 -4.78 -14.73 2.59
N ARG A 43 -4.79 -13.51 3.13
CA ARG A 43 -4.24 -12.33 2.45
C ARG A 43 -2.74 -12.45 2.26
N ILE A 44 -2.01 -12.88 3.28
CA ILE A 44 -0.56 -13.05 3.18
C ILE A 44 -0.18 -14.10 2.13
N GLU A 45 -0.91 -15.22 2.05
CA GLU A 45 -0.67 -16.25 1.03
C GLU A 45 -0.96 -15.74 -0.39
N MET A 46 -2.05 -14.97 -0.58
CA MET A 46 -2.29 -14.32 -1.87
C MET A 46 -1.19 -13.31 -2.22
N VAL A 47 -0.65 -12.57 -1.25
CA VAL A 47 0.47 -11.64 -1.51
C VAL A 47 1.76 -12.40 -1.83
N ARG A 48 2.05 -13.51 -1.15
CA ARG A 48 3.17 -14.41 -1.48
C ARG A 48 3.03 -14.96 -2.90
N ALA A 49 1.83 -15.41 -3.28
CA ALA A 49 1.54 -15.86 -4.63
C ALA A 49 1.71 -14.74 -5.66
N ALA A 50 1.21 -13.53 -5.38
CA ALA A 50 1.28 -12.37 -6.27
C ALA A 50 2.71 -11.83 -6.49
N THR A 51 3.60 -12.05 -5.52
CA THR A 51 4.99 -11.59 -5.53
C THR A 51 5.98 -12.70 -5.90
N LYS A 52 5.52 -13.93 -6.09
CA LYS A 52 6.36 -15.12 -6.35
C LYS A 52 7.32 -14.97 -7.53
N THR A 53 6.90 -14.26 -8.57
CA THR A 53 7.69 -14.03 -9.79
C THR A 53 8.46 -12.71 -9.78
N SER A 54 8.34 -11.93 -8.71
CA SER A 54 9.12 -10.70 -8.54
C SER A 54 10.52 -11.03 -8.02
N ASP A 55 11.53 -10.37 -8.57
CA ASP A 55 12.92 -10.46 -8.12
C ASP A 55 13.25 -9.43 -7.01
N TRP A 56 12.38 -8.43 -6.80
CA TRP A 56 12.65 -7.31 -5.89
C TRP A 56 11.54 -7.03 -4.88
N ILE A 57 10.29 -7.44 -5.15
CA ILE A 57 9.16 -7.28 -4.23
C ILE A 57 8.95 -8.57 -3.45
N ARG A 58 8.81 -8.46 -2.13
CA ARG A 58 8.46 -9.58 -1.25
C ARG A 58 7.25 -9.29 -0.37
N ALA A 59 6.56 -10.34 0.02
CA ALA A 59 5.59 -10.29 1.11
C ALA A 59 6.29 -10.24 2.48
N ASP A 60 5.76 -9.47 3.42
CA ASP A 60 6.13 -9.52 4.83
C ASP A 60 4.88 -9.70 5.69
N ASP A 61 4.94 -10.61 6.66
CA ASP A 61 3.81 -11.00 7.48
C ASP A 61 3.81 -10.37 8.88
N TRP A 62 4.80 -9.54 9.20
CA TRP A 62 4.93 -8.99 10.54
C TRP A 62 3.73 -8.16 10.98
N GLU A 63 3.23 -7.25 10.13
CA GLU A 63 2.05 -6.45 10.45
C GLU A 63 0.81 -7.35 10.59
N CYS A 64 0.63 -8.29 9.66
CA CYS A 64 -0.57 -9.11 9.59
C CYS A 64 -0.68 -10.16 10.71
N THR A 65 0.45 -10.46 11.37
CA THR A 65 0.56 -11.38 12.52
C THR A 65 0.47 -10.67 13.86
N ARG A 66 0.33 -9.33 13.88
CA ARG A 66 0.13 -8.59 15.14
C ARG A 66 -1.22 -8.96 15.78
N PRO A 67 -1.27 -9.11 17.12
CA PRO A 67 -2.51 -9.41 17.83
C PRO A 67 -3.46 -8.20 17.89
N THR A 68 -2.94 -6.98 17.68
CA THR A 68 -3.68 -5.71 17.75
C THR A 68 -3.32 -4.84 16.55
N TRP A 69 -4.20 -3.89 16.25
CA TRP A 69 -3.97 -2.96 15.15
C TRP A 69 -2.71 -2.15 15.41
N THR A 70 -1.95 -1.92 14.35
CA THR A 70 -0.65 -1.25 14.39
C THR A 70 -0.71 -0.05 13.47
N ARG A 71 -0.19 1.09 13.93
CA ARG A 71 -0.15 2.31 13.11
C ARG A 71 0.88 2.15 12.00
N THR A 72 0.63 2.74 10.84
CA THR A 72 1.56 2.73 9.70
C THR A 72 2.96 3.21 10.07
N ILE A 73 3.07 4.25 10.91
CA ILE A 73 4.38 4.73 11.38
C ILE A 73 5.18 3.67 12.15
N ASP A 74 4.50 2.82 12.92
CA ASP A 74 5.15 1.76 13.70
C ASP A 74 5.59 0.60 12.77
N VAL A 75 4.82 0.32 11.71
CA VAL A 75 5.20 -0.61 10.63
C VAL A 75 6.42 -0.10 9.86
N LEU A 76 6.45 1.18 9.50
CA LEU A 76 7.58 1.79 8.80
C LEU A 76 8.87 1.76 9.64
N LYS A 77 8.77 2.06 10.95
CA LYS A 77 9.92 1.96 11.86
C LYS A 77 10.47 0.53 11.92
N TYR A 78 9.59 -0.46 12.09
CA TYR A 78 9.98 -1.86 12.09
C TYR A 78 10.73 -2.27 10.80
N HIS A 79 10.22 -1.87 9.64
CA HIS A 79 10.89 -2.20 8.37
C HIS A 79 12.21 -1.44 8.20
N ARG A 80 12.27 -0.15 8.58
CA ARG A 80 13.51 0.65 8.52
C ARG A 80 14.66 -0.01 9.25
N GLU A 81 14.44 -0.44 10.48
CA GLU A 81 15.48 -1.11 11.28
C GLU A 81 16.00 -2.37 10.60
N ARG A 82 15.11 -3.16 9.97
CA ARG A 82 15.48 -4.40 9.29
C ARG A 82 16.21 -4.16 7.98
N ILE A 83 15.74 -3.21 7.16
CA ILE A 83 16.43 -2.89 5.91
C ILE A 83 17.79 -2.27 6.18
N GLN A 84 17.93 -1.43 7.21
CA GLN A 84 19.21 -0.82 7.57
C GLN A 84 20.18 -1.86 8.11
N LYS A 85 19.68 -2.88 8.82
CA LYS A 85 20.49 -4.04 9.22
C LYS A 85 20.94 -4.88 8.01
N LYS A 86 20.14 -4.96 6.96
CA LYS A 86 20.41 -5.77 5.75
C LYS A 86 21.31 -5.06 4.75
N PHE A 87 21.09 -3.77 4.50
CA PHE A 87 21.70 -2.99 3.43
C PHE A 87 22.62 -1.85 3.92
N GLY A 88 22.67 -1.60 5.23
CA GLY A 88 23.42 -0.49 5.83
C GLY A 88 22.55 0.72 6.14
N SER A 89 23.07 1.66 6.92
CA SER A 89 22.32 2.82 7.43
C SER A 89 21.95 3.86 6.36
N ASP A 90 22.61 3.81 5.20
CA ASP A 90 22.42 4.75 4.08
C ASP A 90 21.14 4.46 3.27
N VAL A 91 20.47 3.32 3.53
CA VAL A 91 19.22 2.98 2.84
C VAL A 91 18.03 3.77 3.41
N GLY A 92 17.27 4.40 2.52
CA GLY A 92 15.98 5.02 2.82
C GLY A 92 14.82 4.02 2.77
N LEU A 93 13.69 4.39 3.37
CA LEU A 93 12.43 3.66 3.23
C LEU A 93 11.34 4.68 2.90
N MET A 94 10.59 4.48 1.83
CA MET A 94 9.46 5.34 1.44
C MET A 94 8.15 4.55 1.50
N LEU A 95 7.06 5.22 1.87
CA LEU A 95 5.72 4.65 1.82
C LEU A 95 5.13 4.83 0.41
N VAL A 96 4.68 3.75 -0.23
CA VAL A 96 3.93 3.81 -1.49
C VAL A 96 2.44 3.72 -1.19
N ALA A 97 1.65 4.67 -1.68
CA ALA A 97 0.22 4.72 -1.46
C ALA A 97 -0.54 5.27 -2.68
N GLY A 98 -1.80 4.87 -2.83
CA GLY A 98 -2.69 5.50 -3.82
C GLY A 98 -3.16 6.88 -3.38
N GLY A 99 -3.56 7.73 -4.33
CA GLY A 99 -4.11 9.06 -4.03
C GLY A 99 -5.34 9.00 -3.11
N ASP A 100 -6.15 7.96 -3.24
CA ASP A 100 -7.31 7.70 -2.38
C ASP A 100 -6.94 7.45 -0.91
N PHE A 101 -5.74 6.94 -0.63
CA PHE A 101 -5.22 6.79 0.73
C PHE A 101 -4.84 8.15 1.33
N VAL A 102 -4.17 9.01 0.55
CA VAL A 102 -3.75 10.35 0.98
C VAL A 102 -4.97 11.23 1.25
N ASP A 103 -6.01 11.11 0.45
CA ASP A 103 -7.29 11.82 0.66
C ASP A 103 -7.97 11.44 2.00
N THR A 104 -7.54 10.37 2.68
CA THR A 104 -8.03 10.02 4.02
C THR A 104 -7.32 10.75 5.16
N PHE A 105 -6.18 11.41 4.93
CA PHE A 105 -5.42 12.13 5.96
C PHE A 105 -6.24 13.17 6.75
N PRO A 106 -7.03 14.05 6.10
CA PRO A 106 -7.83 15.05 6.82
C PRO A 106 -9.14 14.47 7.39
N ARG A 107 -9.40 13.16 7.25
CA ARG A 107 -10.69 12.58 7.61
C ARG A 107 -10.92 12.60 9.12
N ILE A 108 -12.03 13.21 9.53
CA ILE A 108 -12.55 13.20 10.89
C ILE A 108 -13.60 12.08 11.02
N LEU A 109 -13.52 11.33 12.12
CA LEU A 109 -14.44 10.26 12.47
C LEU A 109 -15.74 10.82 13.08
N PRO A 110 -16.84 10.02 13.14
CA PRO A 110 -18.11 10.49 13.70
C PRO A 110 -18.05 10.95 15.17
N ASP A 111 -17.03 10.50 15.91
CA ASP A 111 -16.78 10.90 17.30
C ASP A 111 -15.97 12.20 17.43
N GLY A 112 -15.65 12.86 16.32
CA GLY A 112 -14.85 14.09 16.28
C GLY A 112 -13.34 13.89 16.35
N SER A 113 -12.87 12.65 16.44
CA SER A 113 -11.43 12.34 16.41
C SER A 113 -10.88 12.26 14.98
N ASN A 114 -9.59 12.52 14.80
CA ASN A 114 -8.95 12.34 13.49
C ASN A 114 -8.71 10.84 13.22
N LEU A 115 -9.01 10.38 12.00
CA LEU A 115 -8.67 9.03 11.57
C LEU A 115 -7.15 8.79 11.63
N TRP A 116 -6.38 9.81 11.24
CA TRP A 116 -4.93 9.83 11.30
C TRP A 116 -4.47 10.82 12.35
N ASN A 117 -3.51 10.43 13.17
CA ASN A 117 -2.84 11.40 14.04
C ASN A 117 -2.02 12.37 13.15
N PRO A 118 -2.29 13.69 13.14
CA PRO A 118 -1.57 14.63 12.28
C PRO A 118 -0.06 14.60 12.48
N SER A 119 0.40 14.39 13.72
CA SER A 119 1.82 14.26 14.04
C SER A 119 2.44 13.00 13.45
N ASP A 120 1.67 11.92 13.34
CA ASP A 120 2.16 10.67 12.72
C ASP A 120 2.26 10.85 11.19
N ILE A 121 1.33 11.58 10.55
CA ILE A 121 1.42 11.87 9.10
C ILE A 121 2.69 12.67 8.79
N LEU A 122 2.94 13.76 9.52
CA LEU A 122 4.13 14.59 9.32
C LEU A 122 5.42 13.77 9.50
N LYS A 123 5.49 12.92 10.54
CA LYS A 123 6.65 12.05 10.76
C LYS A 123 6.82 11.02 9.65
N ILE A 124 5.74 10.43 9.14
CA ILE A 124 5.81 9.50 8.01
C ILE A 124 6.47 10.19 6.81
N ILE A 125 6.02 11.40 6.47
CA ILE A 125 6.52 12.11 5.29
C ILE A 125 7.96 12.61 5.51
N VAL A 126 8.27 13.19 6.68
CA VAL A 126 9.59 13.76 6.97
C VAL A 126 10.65 12.68 7.14
N ASP A 127 10.35 11.64 7.94
CA ASP A 127 11.34 10.64 8.32
C ASP A 127 11.54 9.57 7.24
N PHE A 128 10.51 9.26 6.44
CA PHE A 128 10.52 8.17 5.46
C PHE A 128 10.36 8.68 4.02
N GLY A 129 9.35 9.51 3.79
CA GLY A 129 8.97 9.95 2.45
C GLY A 129 7.76 9.19 1.93
N LEU A 130 7.09 9.77 0.95
CA LEU A 130 5.80 9.29 0.44
C LEU A 130 5.81 9.30 -1.09
N ILE A 131 5.39 8.18 -1.68
CA ILE A 131 5.13 8.04 -3.11
C ILE A 131 3.63 7.89 -3.28
N VAL A 132 3.03 8.81 -4.03
CA VAL A 132 1.61 8.89 -4.27
C VAL A 132 1.31 8.51 -5.71
N LEU A 133 0.64 7.38 -5.89
CA LEU A 133 0.13 6.92 -7.17
C LEU A 133 -1.22 7.61 -7.42
N THR A 134 -1.25 8.59 -8.32
CA THR A 134 -2.47 9.33 -8.63
C THR A 134 -3.43 8.47 -9.44
N ARG A 135 -4.71 8.51 -9.07
CA ARG A 135 -5.79 7.78 -9.75
C ARG A 135 -6.96 8.71 -10.05
N ASP A 136 -7.70 8.40 -11.10
CA ASP A 136 -8.91 9.13 -11.48
C ASP A 136 -9.89 9.20 -10.30
N GLY A 137 -10.30 10.43 -9.96
CA GLY A 137 -11.24 10.70 -8.87
C GLY A 137 -10.61 10.93 -7.48
N SER A 138 -9.28 10.88 -7.35
CA SER A 138 -8.56 11.31 -6.15
C SER A 138 -7.87 12.66 -6.38
N THR A 139 -7.76 13.49 -5.34
CA THR A 139 -7.12 14.82 -5.41
C THR A 139 -6.03 14.98 -4.34
N PRO A 140 -5.01 14.09 -4.32
CA PRO A 140 -4.06 14.04 -3.23
C PRO A 140 -3.21 15.32 -3.11
N LEU A 141 -2.93 16.00 -4.22
CA LEU A 141 -2.19 17.27 -4.21
C LEU A 141 -2.97 18.34 -3.45
N ASN A 142 -4.26 18.55 -3.79
CA ASN A 142 -5.11 19.51 -3.09
C ASN A 142 -5.26 19.18 -1.60
N THR A 143 -5.37 17.89 -1.27
CA THR A 143 -5.45 17.42 0.11
C THR A 143 -4.17 17.80 0.87
N LEU A 144 -3.00 17.51 0.30
CA LEU A 144 -1.71 17.79 0.93
C LEU A 144 -1.42 19.29 1.00
N ASP A 145 -1.74 20.06 -0.04
CA ASP A 145 -1.61 21.53 -0.06
C ASP A 145 -2.41 22.21 1.07
N SER A 146 -3.56 21.61 1.44
CA SER A 146 -4.38 22.12 2.55
C SER A 146 -3.80 21.80 3.93
N MET A 147 -2.79 20.92 4.03
CA MET A 147 -2.19 20.53 5.31
C MET A 147 -1.18 21.57 5.80
N PRO A 148 -1.17 21.86 7.12
CA PRO A 148 -0.14 22.73 7.70
C PRO A 148 1.27 22.15 7.49
N GLY A 149 2.19 22.98 7.01
CA GLY A 149 3.60 22.59 6.80
C GLY A 149 3.89 21.86 5.49
N PHE A 150 2.94 21.79 4.56
CA PHE A 150 3.14 21.11 3.27
C PHE A 150 4.35 21.63 2.48
N SER A 151 4.56 22.96 2.45
CA SER A 151 5.66 23.58 1.72
C SER A 151 7.03 23.03 2.14
N GLU A 152 7.21 22.75 3.44
CA GLU A 152 8.46 22.24 4.02
C GLU A 152 8.69 20.75 3.71
N ILE A 153 7.61 19.98 3.55
CA ILE A 153 7.68 18.53 3.34
C ILE A 153 7.48 18.11 1.87
N SER A 154 7.10 19.04 0.99
CA SER A 154 6.80 18.79 -0.43
C SER A 154 7.92 18.03 -1.16
N GLY A 155 9.19 18.33 -0.87
CA GLY A 155 10.35 17.65 -1.45
C GLY A 155 10.51 16.18 -1.03
N LYS A 156 9.78 15.71 -0.01
CA LYS A 156 9.74 14.30 0.43
C LYS A 156 8.61 13.50 -0.19
N ILE A 157 7.79 14.13 -1.04
CA ILE A 157 6.61 13.53 -1.65
C ILE A 157 6.83 13.43 -3.16
N GLN A 158 6.62 12.25 -3.72
CA GLN A 158 6.72 11.98 -5.16
C GLN A 158 5.33 11.64 -5.67
N PHE A 159 4.82 12.41 -6.63
CA PHE A 159 3.57 12.09 -7.31
C PHE A 159 3.85 11.37 -8.61
N ILE A 160 3.18 10.25 -8.82
CA ILE A 160 3.36 9.39 -9.98
C ILE A 160 2.00 9.12 -10.61
N SER A 161 1.86 9.49 -11.88
CA SER A 161 0.74 9.11 -12.73
C SER A 161 1.19 8.01 -13.69
N ASP A 162 0.51 6.87 -13.68
CA ASP A 162 0.73 5.84 -14.69
C ASP A 162 -0.04 6.22 -15.97
N GLU A 163 0.66 6.85 -16.92
CA GLU A 163 0.12 7.22 -18.22
C GLU A 163 0.06 6.03 -19.19
N VAL A 164 0.86 4.98 -18.95
CA VAL A 164 1.05 3.87 -19.88
C VAL A 164 -0.05 2.81 -19.71
N CYS A 165 -0.36 2.46 -18.46
CA CYS A 165 -1.34 1.46 -18.10
C CYS A 165 -2.04 1.83 -16.78
N PRO A 166 -2.92 2.86 -16.77
CA PRO A 166 -3.65 3.23 -15.57
C PRO A 166 -4.45 2.04 -15.03
N SER A 167 -4.03 1.51 -13.87
CA SER A 167 -4.66 0.33 -13.28
C SER A 167 -6.03 0.71 -12.70
N ALA A 168 -7.08 0.48 -13.47
CA ALA A 168 -8.46 0.61 -13.01
C ALA A 168 -8.94 -0.59 -12.16
N VAL A 169 -8.05 -1.55 -11.89
CA VAL A 169 -8.37 -2.78 -11.15
C VAL A 169 -8.35 -2.50 -9.65
N SER A 170 -9.54 -2.48 -9.03
CA SER A 170 -9.67 -2.34 -7.58
C SER A 170 -10.08 -3.67 -6.93
N SER A 171 -9.60 -3.92 -5.70
CA SER A 171 -9.97 -5.14 -4.97
C SER A 171 -11.48 -5.24 -4.74
N THR A 172 -12.19 -4.11 -4.64
CA THR A 172 -13.66 -4.09 -4.53
C THR A 172 -14.32 -4.62 -5.80
N ARG A 173 -13.86 -4.19 -6.98
CA ARG A 173 -14.37 -4.71 -8.26
C ARG A 173 -14.05 -6.19 -8.44
N LEU A 174 -12.85 -6.62 -8.06
CA LEU A 174 -12.46 -8.04 -8.13
C LEU A 174 -13.35 -8.91 -7.23
N ARG A 175 -13.57 -8.53 -5.97
CA ARG A 175 -14.47 -9.27 -5.07
C ARG A 175 -15.90 -9.35 -5.62
N ALA A 176 -16.43 -8.24 -6.16
CA ALA A 176 -17.75 -8.22 -6.79
C ALA A 176 -17.84 -9.08 -8.06
N ALA A 177 -16.76 -9.16 -8.85
CA ALA A 177 -16.69 -10.04 -10.02
C ALA A 177 -16.71 -11.51 -9.58
N ILE A 178 -15.94 -11.88 -8.56
CA ILE A 178 -15.90 -13.26 -8.02
C ILE A 178 -17.28 -13.65 -7.49
N SER A 179 -17.93 -12.82 -6.67
CA SER A 179 -19.27 -13.12 -6.13
C SER A 179 -20.33 -13.23 -7.23
N ALA A 180 -20.19 -12.45 -8.32
CA ALA A 180 -21.03 -12.55 -9.51
C ALA A 180 -20.63 -13.69 -10.47
N LYS A 181 -19.71 -14.59 -10.08
CA LYS A 181 -19.20 -15.71 -10.90
C LYS A 181 -18.59 -15.27 -12.24
N LYS A 182 -18.04 -14.06 -12.30
CA LYS A 182 -17.32 -13.53 -13.47
C LYS A 182 -15.83 -13.87 -13.37
N SER A 183 -15.19 -14.02 -14.54
CA SER A 183 -13.74 -14.24 -14.61
C SER A 183 -12.96 -13.01 -14.15
N ILE A 184 -11.89 -13.24 -13.39
CA ILE A 184 -10.88 -12.24 -13.02
C ILE A 184 -9.52 -12.53 -13.67
N LYS A 185 -9.49 -13.42 -14.69
CA LYS A 185 -8.26 -13.76 -15.42
C LYS A 185 -7.62 -12.50 -16.00
N TYR A 186 -6.30 -12.40 -15.91
CA TYR A 186 -5.48 -11.25 -16.31
C TYR A 186 -5.65 -9.97 -15.45
N ALA A 187 -6.54 -9.98 -14.45
CA ALA A 187 -6.63 -8.87 -13.49
C ALA A 187 -5.74 -9.09 -12.25
N THR A 188 -5.26 -10.31 -12.04
CA THR A 188 -4.26 -10.71 -11.04
C THR A 188 -3.50 -11.93 -11.57
N THR A 189 -2.51 -12.43 -10.82
CA THR A 189 -1.75 -13.64 -11.21
C THR A 189 -2.59 -14.90 -11.11
N ASP A 190 -2.30 -15.89 -11.94
CA ASP A 190 -3.04 -17.16 -11.97
C ASP A 190 -2.94 -17.89 -10.62
N GLU A 191 -1.79 -17.83 -9.94
CA GLU A 191 -1.61 -18.44 -8.61
C GLU A 191 -2.54 -17.84 -7.55
N VAL A 192 -2.85 -16.54 -7.64
CA VAL A 192 -3.83 -15.90 -6.74
C VAL A 192 -5.24 -16.39 -7.06
N ILE A 193 -5.58 -16.55 -8.34
CA ILE A 193 -6.88 -17.05 -8.77
C ILE A 193 -7.09 -18.49 -8.29
N GLU A 194 -6.09 -19.35 -8.47
CA GLU A 194 -6.07 -20.73 -7.98
C GLU A 194 -6.26 -20.78 -6.46
N TYR A 195 -5.48 -19.99 -5.71
CA TYR A 195 -5.59 -19.94 -4.24
C TYR A 195 -6.98 -19.51 -3.76
N ILE A 196 -7.60 -18.52 -4.43
CA ILE A 196 -8.97 -18.07 -4.14
C ILE A 196 -9.98 -19.19 -4.36
N GLN A 197 -9.83 -19.97 -5.45
CA GLN A 197 -10.73 -21.07 -5.78
C GLN A 197 -10.60 -22.22 -4.78
N GLU A 198 -9.38 -22.66 -4.47
CA GLU A 198 -9.10 -23.75 -3.53
C GLU A 198 -9.65 -23.46 -2.13
N ASN A 199 -9.58 -22.21 -1.69
CA ASN A 199 -10.02 -21.79 -0.36
C ASN A 199 -11.47 -21.26 -0.33
N SER A 200 -12.19 -21.32 -1.45
CA SER A 200 -13.56 -20.82 -1.60
C SER A 200 -13.76 -19.36 -1.13
N LEU A 201 -12.79 -18.49 -1.44
CA LEU A 201 -12.80 -17.09 -0.99
C LEU A 201 -13.69 -16.21 -1.87
N TYR A 202 -14.36 -15.23 -1.25
CA TYR A 202 -15.19 -14.20 -1.93
C TYR A 202 -16.39 -14.71 -2.75
N GLN A 203 -16.85 -15.94 -2.50
CA GLN A 203 -17.97 -16.57 -3.25
C GLN A 203 -19.37 -16.22 -2.71
N LYS A 204 -19.49 -15.30 -1.75
CA LYS A 204 -20.76 -14.88 -1.14
C LYS A 204 -21.21 -13.51 -1.64
#